data_AF-A0A7S2QVM2-F1
#
_entry.id   AF-A0A7S2QVM2-F1
#
_cell.length_a   1.000
_cell.length_b   1.000
_cell.length_c   1.000
_cell.angle_alpha   90.00
_cell.angle_beta   90.00
_cell.angle_gamma   90.00
#
_symmetry.space_group_name_H-M   'P 1'
#
loop_
_entity.id
_entity.type
_entity.pdbx_description
1 polymer ?
#
loop_
_entity_poly.entity_id
_entity_poly.type
_entity_poly.pdbx_seq_one_letter_code
_entity_poly.pdbx_strand_id
1 'polypeptide(L)'
;MTQRLTWAVLLLTAASISALTLRATRRKQRRPATTRKLIASKKRASGFSVWLMPSSTVDKDLTALLDETTSASGSNSFVPHVTLVGGFGVEHGEEEVLRVFRSMSYSSLPRPATKLNFENISIGPKHFRALYSPVADVPAWFTKLRKAVLSEFDGMYDKDLPDPHLSLCYTEERSDAVEALKAAMTSSIHLTRMEGWEFTRVELWRTTGRFEDWVKLDE
;
A
#
# COMPACT_ATOMS: atom_id res chain seq x y z
N MET A 1 -24.96 -70.07 -30.37
CA MET A 1 -24.28 -69.81 -29.08
C MET A 1 -24.72 -68.44 -28.59
N THR A 2 -25.78 -68.44 -27.78
CA THR A 2 -25.78 -68.05 -26.35
C THR A 2 -25.72 -66.52 -26.17
N GLN A 3 -26.88 -65.87 -26.06
CA GLN A 3 -27.66 -65.63 -24.82
C GLN A 3 -27.18 -64.33 -24.14
N ARG A 4 -28.02 -63.26 -24.13
CA ARG A 4 -28.97 -62.89 -23.04
C ARG A 4 -28.25 -62.10 -21.93
N LEU A 5 -28.75 -61.10 -21.21
CA LEU A 5 -30.06 -60.47 -20.91
C LEU A 5 -29.69 -59.05 -20.40
N THR A 6 -30.32 -57.95 -20.84
CA THR A 6 -31.41 -57.21 -20.14
C THR A 6 -31.40 -57.27 -18.61
N TRP A 7 -31.55 -56.11 -17.95
CA TRP A 7 -32.40 -55.76 -16.79
C TRP A 7 -32.00 -54.30 -16.44
N ALA A 8 -32.72 -53.23 -16.77
CA ALA A 8 -34.10 -52.86 -16.43
C ALA A 8 -34.41 -53.01 -14.94
N VAL A 9 -35.15 -52.00 -14.45
CA VAL A 9 -36.00 -51.96 -13.25
C VAL A 9 -35.37 -51.15 -12.09
N LEU A 10 -36.06 -50.27 -11.36
CA LEU A 10 -37.35 -49.56 -11.39
C LEU A 10 -37.44 -48.87 -10.01
N LEU A 11 -38.49 -48.06 -9.81
CA LEU A 11 -39.06 -47.67 -8.51
C LEU A 11 -38.35 -46.50 -7.81
N LEU A 12 -39.04 -45.54 -7.18
CA LEU A 12 -40.46 -45.23 -7.01
C LEU A 12 -40.49 -43.92 -6.19
N THR A 13 -41.54 -43.11 -6.41
CA THR A 13 -42.38 -42.32 -5.45
C THR A 13 -41.79 -41.84 -4.12
N ALA A 14 -42.27 -40.80 -3.46
CA ALA A 14 -43.21 -39.69 -3.65
C ALA A 14 -43.35 -39.06 -2.24
N ALA A 15 -43.95 -37.87 -2.18
CA ALA A 15 -44.62 -37.28 -1.01
C ALA A 15 -43.72 -36.87 0.18
N SER A 16 -43.52 -35.58 0.40
CA SER A 16 -44.43 -34.63 1.07
C SER A 16 -44.49 -34.81 2.59
N ILE A 17 -44.45 -33.66 3.27
CA ILE A 17 -45.13 -33.29 4.53
C ILE A 17 -44.21 -32.74 5.62
N SER A 18 -44.66 -31.59 6.13
CA SER A 18 -44.46 -31.00 7.47
C SER A 18 -43.40 -29.94 7.65
N ALA A 19 -43.91 -28.72 7.55
CA ALA A 19 -43.47 -27.56 8.30
C ALA A 19 -43.17 -27.90 9.77
N LEU A 20 -41.96 -27.55 10.22
CA LEU A 20 -41.70 -27.24 11.62
C LEU A 20 -41.12 -25.82 11.70
N THR A 21 -41.94 -24.97 12.30
CA THR A 21 -41.64 -23.68 12.89
C THR A 21 -40.30 -23.67 13.63
N LEU A 22 -39.29 -23.02 13.05
CA LEU A 22 -38.07 -22.64 13.75
C LEU A 22 -38.20 -21.21 14.28
N ARG A 23 -38.38 -21.15 15.61
CA ARG A 23 -38.31 -19.95 16.45
C ARG A 23 -37.10 -19.09 16.06
N ALA A 24 -37.37 -17.89 15.56
CA ALA A 24 -36.39 -16.82 15.44
C ALA A 24 -35.99 -16.34 16.86
N THR A 25 -34.93 -16.91 17.41
CA THR A 25 -34.21 -16.30 18.53
C THR A 25 -33.49 -15.05 18.02
N ARG A 26 -34.15 -13.92 18.21
CA ARG A 26 -33.65 -12.57 17.97
C ARG A 26 -32.47 -12.29 18.91
N ARG A 27 -31.30 -12.83 18.60
CA ARG A 27 -30.04 -12.55 19.29
C ARG A 27 -29.69 -11.10 18.95
N LYS A 28 -29.96 -10.17 19.89
CA LYS A 28 -29.47 -8.79 19.86
C LYS A 28 -27.94 -8.86 19.73
N GLN A 29 -27.45 -8.80 18.49
CA GLN A 29 -26.06 -8.55 18.20
C GLN A 29 -25.81 -7.10 18.61
N ARG A 30 -25.39 -6.91 19.86
CA ARG A 30 -24.81 -5.65 20.33
C ARG A 30 -23.58 -5.40 19.46
N ARG A 31 -23.72 -4.56 18.43
CA ARG A 31 -22.59 -3.87 17.81
C ARG A 31 -21.91 -3.07 18.94
N PRO A 32 -20.64 -3.31 19.28
CA PRO A 32 -19.90 -2.30 20.00
C PRO A 32 -19.66 -1.16 19.00
N ALA A 33 -20.48 -0.13 19.11
CA ALA A 33 -20.16 1.18 18.57
C ALA A 33 -19.03 1.76 19.43
N THR A 34 -17.81 1.33 19.18
CA THR A 34 -16.63 2.11 19.52
C THR A 34 -16.25 2.84 18.24
N THR A 35 -16.88 4.00 18.03
CA THR A 35 -16.29 5.05 17.20
C THR A 35 -14.94 5.37 17.83
N ARG A 36 -13.89 4.69 17.36
CA ARG A 36 -12.52 4.93 17.79
C ARG A 36 -12.19 6.32 17.26
N LYS A 37 -12.24 7.30 18.17
CA LYS A 37 -11.88 8.70 17.91
C LYS A 37 -10.53 8.70 17.21
N LEU A 38 -10.46 9.30 16.01
CA LEU A 38 -9.21 9.48 15.25
C LEU A 38 -8.11 9.95 16.20
N ILE A 39 -7.13 9.10 16.50
CA ILE A 39 -5.87 9.58 17.06
C ILE A 39 -5.08 10.05 15.85
N ALA A 40 -5.27 11.32 15.50
CA ALA A 40 -4.42 11.98 14.52
C ALA A 40 -2.96 11.70 14.90
N SER A 41 -2.18 11.23 13.93
CA SER A 41 -0.76 10.97 14.12
C SER A 41 -0.07 12.23 14.66
N LYS A 42 0.61 12.11 15.81
CA LYS A 42 1.45 13.20 16.34
C LYS A 42 2.80 13.28 15.61
N LYS A 43 3.15 12.28 14.78
CA LYS A 43 4.45 12.23 14.11
C LYS A 43 4.46 13.18 12.95
N ARG A 44 5.56 13.93 12.89
CA ARG A 44 5.86 14.87 11.84
C ARG A 44 7.11 14.40 11.12
N ALA A 45 7.07 14.43 9.80
CA ALA A 45 8.27 14.37 8.98
C ALA A 45 8.84 15.78 8.84
N SER A 46 10.07 15.88 8.34
CA SER A 46 10.80 17.12 8.17
C SER A 46 11.60 17.07 6.88
N GLY A 47 11.68 18.19 6.18
CA GLY A 47 12.43 18.33 4.94
C GLY A 47 11.61 17.96 3.71
N PHE A 48 12.29 17.33 2.76
CA PHE A 48 11.80 16.97 1.44
C PHE A 48 11.94 15.46 1.19
N SER A 49 11.19 14.98 0.20
CA SER A 49 11.29 13.62 -0.30
C SER A 49 11.21 13.58 -1.82
N VAL A 50 11.98 12.68 -2.43
CA VAL A 50 11.82 12.32 -3.84
C VAL A 50 11.19 10.95 -3.90
N TRP A 51 10.08 10.86 -4.61
CA TRP A 51 9.24 9.68 -4.69
C TRP A 51 9.18 9.14 -6.11
N LEU A 52 9.12 7.82 -6.23
CA LEU A 52 8.77 7.13 -7.45
C LEU A 52 7.26 6.82 -7.39
N MET A 53 6.52 7.31 -8.38
CA MET A 53 5.07 7.29 -8.41
C MET A 53 4.53 6.24 -9.39
N PRO A 54 3.39 5.60 -9.05
CA PRO A 54 2.74 4.64 -9.94
C PRO A 54 2.26 5.31 -11.24
N SER A 55 2.06 4.50 -12.29
CA SER A 55 1.34 4.92 -13.50
C SER A 55 -0.10 5.30 -13.16
N SER A 56 -0.75 6.11 -14.00
CA SER A 56 -2.12 6.60 -13.72
C SER A 56 -3.16 5.50 -13.49
N THR A 57 -2.96 4.32 -14.08
CA THR A 57 -3.84 3.16 -13.86
C THR A 57 -3.57 2.52 -12.50
N VAL A 58 -2.29 2.27 -12.19
CA VAL A 58 -1.85 1.66 -10.92
C VAL A 58 -2.15 2.59 -9.74
N ASP A 59 -2.01 3.91 -9.94
CA ASP A 59 -2.28 4.95 -8.94
C ASP A 59 -3.71 4.90 -8.42
N LYS A 60 -4.69 4.71 -9.31
CA LYS A 60 -6.11 4.58 -8.94
C LYS A 60 -6.37 3.33 -8.10
N ASP A 61 -5.82 2.19 -8.54
CA ASP A 61 -5.98 0.91 -7.85
C ASP A 61 -5.33 0.97 -6.46
N LEU A 62 -4.15 1.58 -6.37
CA LEU A 62 -3.43 1.79 -5.12
C LEU A 62 -4.12 2.77 -4.19
N THR A 63 -4.62 3.88 -4.70
CA THR A 63 -5.37 4.86 -3.91
C THR A 63 -6.61 4.22 -3.31
N ALA A 64 -7.37 3.44 -4.10
CA ALA A 64 -8.52 2.71 -3.59
C ALA A 64 -8.15 1.72 -2.46
N LEU A 65 -7.05 0.99 -2.62
CA LEU A 65 -6.53 0.09 -1.59
C LEU A 65 -6.13 0.84 -0.31
N LEU A 66 -5.44 1.98 -0.44
CA LEU A 66 -5.03 2.80 0.69
C LEU A 66 -6.24 3.42 1.39
N ASP A 67 -7.23 3.92 0.64
CA ASP A 67 -8.46 4.49 1.19
C ASP A 67 -9.26 3.46 1.99
N GLU A 68 -9.39 2.24 1.48
CA GLU A 68 -10.03 1.13 2.21
C GLU A 68 -9.26 0.79 3.49
N THR A 69 -7.94 0.66 3.38
CA THR A 69 -7.06 0.29 4.50
C THR A 69 -7.06 1.34 5.60
N THR A 70 -6.97 2.62 5.22
CA THR A 70 -6.90 3.75 6.13
C THR A 70 -8.25 4.03 6.78
N SER A 71 -9.36 3.83 6.04
CA SER A 71 -10.71 3.86 6.61
C SER A 71 -10.92 2.79 7.67
N ALA A 72 -10.41 1.57 7.45
CA ALA A 72 -10.51 0.48 8.42
C ALA A 72 -9.66 0.70 9.68
N SER A 73 -8.51 1.36 9.55
CA SER A 73 -7.61 1.67 10.66
C SER A 73 -7.96 2.98 11.40
N GLY A 74 -8.74 3.85 10.77
CA GLY A 74 -8.99 5.21 11.25
C GLY A 74 -7.81 6.16 11.04
N SER A 75 -6.82 5.79 10.21
CA SER A 75 -5.77 6.70 9.74
C SER A 75 -6.26 7.51 8.54
N ASN A 76 -5.56 8.60 8.21
CA ASN A 76 -5.85 9.29 6.95
C ASN A 76 -5.10 8.61 5.79
N SER A 77 -5.67 8.70 4.60
CA SER A 77 -5.05 8.22 3.36
C SER A 77 -3.92 9.15 2.90
N PHE A 78 -3.02 8.62 2.10
CA PHE A 78 -1.88 9.34 1.53
C PHE A 78 -1.63 8.86 0.09
N VAL A 79 -0.91 9.65 -0.69
CA VAL A 79 -0.64 9.31 -2.10
C VAL A 79 0.29 8.09 -2.17
N PRO A 80 -0.02 7.06 -2.97
CA PRO A 80 0.83 5.89 -3.10
C PRO A 80 2.18 6.22 -3.75
N HIS A 81 3.28 5.76 -3.14
CA HIS A 81 4.62 6.03 -3.63
C HIS A 81 5.64 5.00 -3.10
N VAL A 82 6.79 4.92 -3.79
CA VAL A 82 8.01 4.29 -3.27
C VAL A 82 9.07 5.37 -3.08
N THR A 83 9.61 5.51 -1.87
CA THR A 83 10.58 6.57 -1.57
C THR A 83 11.95 6.27 -2.18
N LEU A 84 12.48 7.18 -3.00
CA LEU A 84 13.86 7.13 -3.50
C LEU A 84 14.81 7.73 -2.46
N VAL A 85 14.53 8.94 -1.99
CA VAL A 85 15.18 9.61 -0.87
C VAL A 85 14.13 10.36 -0.06
N GLY A 86 14.25 10.40 1.26
CA GLY A 86 13.27 11.06 2.11
C GLY A 86 13.90 11.69 3.34
N GLY A 87 13.28 12.76 3.83
CA GLY A 87 13.72 13.47 5.02
C GLY A 87 15.04 14.23 4.84
N PHE A 88 15.30 14.72 3.63
CA PHE A 88 16.52 15.47 3.29
C PHE A 88 16.25 16.98 3.25
N GLY A 89 17.30 17.80 3.18
CA GLY A 89 17.18 19.23 2.92
C GLY A 89 16.57 20.05 4.05
N VAL A 90 16.63 19.58 5.30
CA VAL A 90 16.00 20.26 6.46
C VAL A 90 16.62 21.65 6.71
N GLU A 91 17.92 21.79 6.45
CA GLU A 91 18.67 23.05 6.60
C GLU A 91 18.66 23.88 5.30
N HIS A 92 18.05 23.37 4.24
CA HIS A 92 18.04 23.97 2.92
C HIS A 92 16.68 24.60 2.61
N GLY A 93 16.69 25.68 1.82
CA GLY A 93 15.47 26.34 1.36
C GLY A 93 14.79 25.55 0.23
N GLU A 94 13.47 25.68 0.13
CA GLU A 94 12.66 25.05 -0.93
C GLU A 94 13.16 25.40 -2.34
N GLU A 95 13.54 26.66 -2.58
CA GLU A 95 14.06 27.12 -3.88
C GLU A 95 15.37 26.43 -4.27
N GLU A 96 16.25 26.16 -3.30
CA GLU A 96 17.50 25.44 -3.55
C GLU A 96 17.23 23.99 -3.93
N VAL A 97 16.38 23.30 -3.16
CA VAL A 97 16.00 21.91 -3.42
C VAL A 97 15.31 21.77 -4.78
N LEU A 98 14.41 22.69 -5.13
CA LEU A 98 13.75 22.74 -6.44
C LEU A 98 14.75 22.96 -7.57
N ARG A 99 15.72 23.86 -7.39
CA ARG A 99 16.76 24.12 -8.39
C ARG A 99 17.58 22.88 -8.66
N VAL A 100 18.01 22.17 -7.61
CA VAL A 100 18.75 20.90 -7.73
C VAL A 100 17.90 19.87 -8.46
N PHE A 101 16.66 19.64 -8.02
CA PHE A 101 15.75 18.68 -8.65
C PHE A 101 15.54 18.97 -10.15
N ARG A 102 15.29 20.23 -10.52
CA ARG A 102 15.12 20.64 -11.94
C ARG A 102 16.38 20.52 -12.77
N SER A 103 17.55 20.60 -12.15
CA SER A 103 18.82 20.41 -12.85
C SER A 103 19.11 18.94 -13.15
N MET A 104 18.40 18.01 -12.51
CA MET A 104 18.55 16.58 -12.76
C MET A 104 18.16 16.25 -14.20
N SER A 105 19.10 15.73 -14.97
CA SER A 105 18.83 15.31 -16.34
C SER A 105 18.15 13.94 -16.36
N TYR A 106 16.81 13.92 -16.35
CA TYR A 106 16.03 12.69 -16.50
C TYR A 106 16.30 11.94 -17.81
N SER A 107 16.83 12.63 -18.83
CA SER A 107 17.24 12.01 -20.09
C SER A 107 18.37 10.98 -19.91
N SER A 108 19.13 11.05 -18.81
CA SER A 108 20.16 10.09 -18.43
C SER A 108 19.66 8.98 -17.50
N LEU A 109 18.46 9.13 -16.95
CA LEU A 109 17.83 8.16 -16.05
C LEU A 109 17.07 7.10 -16.86
N PRO A 110 16.99 5.84 -16.38
CA PRO A 110 16.14 4.84 -17.02
C PRO A 110 14.71 5.37 -17.11
N ARG A 111 14.17 5.53 -18.34
CA ARG A 111 12.80 6.03 -18.51
C ARG A 111 11.84 5.10 -17.77
N PRO A 112 10.89 5.61 -16.97
CA PRO A 112 10.14 4.75 -16.09
C PRO A 112 8.88 4.30 -16.85
N ALA A 113 9.01 3.13 -17.46
CA ALA A 113 7.92 2.20 -17.72
C ALA A 113 8.33 0.88 -17.05
N THR A 114 8.71 1.00 -15.78
CA THR A 114 9.39 -0.06 -15.05
C THR A 114 8.46 -0.64 -14.01
N LYS A 115 8.47 -1.97 -13.96
CA LYS A 115 7.59 -2.73 -13.09
C LYS A 115 8.28 -3.02 -11.77
N LEU A 116 7.57 -2.79 -10.67
CA LEU A 116 7.93 -3.26 -9.36
C LEU A 116 7.00 -4.41 -8.97
N ASN A 117 7.60 -5.43 -8.37
CA ASN A 117 6.89 -6.48 -7.67
C ASN A 117 7.02 -6.21 -6.17
N PHE A 118 6.03 -6.62 -5.40
CA PHE A 118 6.07 -6.46 -3.96
C PHE A 118 5.87 -7.78 -3.24
N GLU A 119 6.54 -7.93 -2.10
CA GLU A 119 6.42 -9.08 -1.21
C GLU A 119 5.17 -9.01 -0.33
N ASN A 120 4.95 -10.06 0.46
CA ASN A 120 3.88 -10.08 1.45
C ASN A 120 3.96 -8.88 2.42
N ILE A 121 2.78 -8.44 2.87
CA ILE A 121 2.66 -7.35 3.82
C ILE A 121 3.44 -7.65 5.10
N SER A 122 4.26 -6.70 5.48
CA SER A 122 5.08 -6.68 6.68
C SER A 122 4.61 -5.60 7.64
N ILE A 123 4.89 -5.84 8.92
CA ILE A 123 4.66 -4.86 10.00
C ILE A 123 6.03 -4.40 10.47
N GLY A 124 6.19 -3.08 10.60
CA GLY A 124 7.47 -2.49 10.99
C GLY A 124 7.36 -1.64 12.25
N PRO A 125 8.51 -1.36 12.90
CA PRO A 125 8.50 -0.65 14.17
C PRO A 125 8.26 0.86 13.99
N LYS A 126 8.58 1.44 12.83
CA LYS A 126 8.52 2.90 12.59
C LYS A 126 7.12 3.35 12.16
N HIS A 127 6.73 4.59 12.51
CA HIS A 127 5.42 5.16 12.16
C HIS A 127 5.11 5.11 10.66
N PHE A 128 6.02 5.62 9.82
CA PHE A 128 5.89 5.62 8.36
C PHE A 128 6.12 4.25 7.69
N ARG A 129 6.35 3.21 8.50
CA ARG A 129 6.56 1.82 8.06
C ARG A 129 5.82 0.88 9.02
N ALA A 130 4.60 1.26 9.41
CA ALA A 130 3.80 0.48 10.35
C ALA A 130 3.19 -0.75 9.66
N LEU A 131 2.56 -0.54 8.51
CA LEU A 131 2.13 -1.59 7.59
C LEU A 131 2.66 -1.25 6.21
N TYR A 132 3.38 -2.17 5.59
CA TYR A 132 4.06 -1.92 4.31
C TYR A 132 4.27 -3.22 3.55
N SER A 133 4.53 -3.10 2.26
CA SER A 133 4.89 -4.21 1.38
C SER A 133 6.27 -3.92 0.79
N PRO A 134 7.31 -4.74 1.11
CA PRO A 134 8.65 -4.57 0.57
C PRO A 134 8.65 -4.73 -0.96
N VAL A 135 9.54 -4.03 -1.66
CA VAL A 135 9.79 -4.34 -3.08
C VAL A 135 10.53 -5.68 -3.17
N ALA A 136 9.95 -6.63 -3.89
CA ALA A 136 10.57 -7.93 -4.18
C ALA A 136 11.67 -7.76 -5.23
N ASP A 137 12.82 -8.41 -5.02
CA ASP A 137 13.96 -8.44 -5.94
C ASP A 137 14.31 -7.06 -6.53
N VAL A 138 14.71 -6.12 -5.66
CA VAL A 138 14.97 -4.71 -6.00
C VAL A 138 15.71 -4.58 -7.34
N PRO A 139 15.05 -4.09 -8.40
CA PRO A 139 15.65 -4.12 -9.73
C PRO A 139 16.89 -3.24 -9.83
N ALA A 140 17.86 -3.63 -10.65
CA ALA A 140 19.09 -2.86 -10.86
C ALA A 140 18.82 -1.42 -11.34
N TRP A 141 17.75 -1.21 -12.13
CA TRP A 141 17.35 0.13 -12.57
C TRP A 141 16.88 1.00 -11.40
N PHE A 142 16.21 0.43 -10.40
CA PHE A 142 15.75 1.16 -9.21
C PHE A 142 16.95 1.61 -8.39
N THR A 143 17.91 0.70 -8.16
CA THR A 143 19.16 1.02 -7.46
C THR A 143 19.95 2.10 -8.20
N LYS A 144 20.03 2.04 -9.54
CA LYS A 144 20.68 3.07 -10.35
C LYS A 144 19.97 4.42 -10.25
N LEU A 145 18.64 4.43 -10.36
CA LEU A 145 17.82 5.63 -10.23
C LEU A 145 18.00 6.27 -8.84
N ARG A 146 17.87 5.47 -7.77
CA ARG A 146 18.07 5.92 -6.40
C ARG A 146 19.46 6.52 -6.20
N LYS A 147 20.50 5.86 -6.70
CA LYS A 147 21.87 6.36 -6.61
C LYS A 147 22.05 7.69 -7.35
N ALA A 148 21.45 7.83 -8.53
CA ALA A 148 21.51 9.08 -9.27
C ALA A 148 20.79 10.22 -8.54
N VAL A 149 19.59 9.96 -7.98
CA VAL A 149 18.90 10.95 -7.13
C VAL A 149 19.78 11.34 -5.94
N LEU A 150 20.38 10.36 -5.25
CA LEU A 150 21.24 10.62 -4.10
C LEU A 150 22.46 11.47 -4.43
N SER A 151 23.10 11.26 -5.58
CA SER A 151 24.29 12.06 -5.94
C SER A 151 23.96 13.52 -6.21
N GLU A 152 22.75 13.83 -6.67
CA GLU A 152 22.32 15.21 -6.93
C GLU A 152 22.04 15.96 -5.62
N PHE A 153 21.61 15.24 -4.57
CA PHE A 153 21.37 15.78 -3.23
C PHE A 153 22.50 15.45 -2.25
N ASP A 154 23.71 15.21 -2.74
CA ASP A 154 24.86 14.90 -1.88
C ASP A 154 25.09 16.01 -0.84
N GLY A 155 25.36 15.61 0.40
CA GLY A 155 25.48 16.52 1.55
C GLY A 155 24.15 17.09 2.09
N MET A 156 23.00 16.81 1.48
CA MET A 156 21.68 17.27 1.96
C MET A 156 20.91 16.21 2.76
N TYR A 157 21.44 14.99 2.91
CA TYR A 157 20.80 13.90 3.65
C TYR A 157 21.81 13.20 4.58
N ASP A 158 21.34 12.82 5.78
CA ASP A 158 22.23 12.36 6.85
C ASP A 158 22.38 10.84 7.00
N LYS A 159 21.68 10.01 6.21
CA LYS A 159 21.31 8.66 6.70
C LYS A 159 21.25 7.54 5.68
N ASP A 160 21.42 6.33 6.21
CA ASP A 160 20.95 5.08 5.63
C ASP A 160 19.47 5.19 5.29
N LEU A 161 19.16 4.97 4.02
CA LEU A 161 17.78 4.94 3.57
C LEU A 161 17.20 3.54 3.79
N PRO A 162 15.92 3.43 4.19
CA PRO A 162 15.28 2.13 4.33
C PRO A 162 15.25 1.41 2.97
N ASP A 163 15.18 0.07 3.03
CA ASP A 163 14.86 -0.74 1.86
C ASP A 163 13.56 -0.24 1.20
N PRO A 164 13.50 -0.26 -0.13
CA PRO A 164 12.34 0.24 -0.86
C PRO A 164 11.09 -0.58 -0.53
N HIS A 165 10.00 0.14 -0.28
CA HIS A 165 8.71 -0.43 0.07
C HIS A 165 7.59 0.50 -0.36
N LEU A 166 6.40 -0.08 -0.49
CA LEU A 166 5.14 0.65 -0.53
C LEU A 166 4.53 0.65 0.86
N SER A 167 4.35 1.82 1.46
CA SER A 167 3.61 1.93 2.72
C SER A 167 2.11 1.78 2.48
N LEU A 168 1.43 1.10 3.39
CA LEU A 168 -0.01 0.81 3.31
C LEU A 168 -0.81 1.47 4.43
N CYS A 169 -0.18 1.71 5.59
CA CYS A 169 -0.78 2.42 6.70
C CYS A 169 0.30 3.07 7.56
N TYR A 170 0.05 4.31 7.96
CA TYR A 170 0.86 5.03 8.94
C TYR A 170 0.16 5.04 10.29
N THR A 171 0.78 4.40 11.28
CA THR A 171 0.22 4.37 12.63
C THR A 171 1.32 4.15 13.67
N GLU A 172 1.09 4.67 14.88
CA GLU A 172 1.89 4.32 16.07
C GLU A 172 1.30 3.12 16.82
N GLU A 173 0.06 2.74 16.53
CA GLU A 173 -0.60 1.60 17.15
C GLU A 173 0.13 0.31 16.76
N ARG A 174 0.42 -0.54 17.75
CA ARG A 174 1.07 -1.85 17.59
C ARG A 174 0.23 -2.93 18.28
N SER A 175 -1.08 -2.85 18.06
CA SER A 175 -2.05 -3.74 18.67
C SER A 175 -2.45 -4.85 17.71
N ASP A 176 -3.23 -5.79 18.24
CA ASP A 176 -3.98 -6.80 17.48
C ASP A 176 -4.77 -6.19 16.31
N ALA A 177 -5.10 -4.88 16.35
CA ALA A 177 -5.77 -4.21 15.24
C ALA A 177 -4.90 -4.10 13.99
N VAL A 178 -3.59 -3.88 14.11
CA VAL A 178 -2.68 -3.82 12.95
C VAL A 178 -2.45 -5.21 12.36
N GLU A 179 -2.36 -6.24 13.20
CA GLU A 179 -2.29 -7.63 12.76
C GLU A 179 -3.60 -8.08 12.09
N ALA A 180 -4.75 -7.71 12.64
CA ALA A 180 -6.05 -7.98 12.03
C ALA A 180 -6.20 -7.26 10.68
N LEU A 181 -5.73 -6.02 10.58
CA LEU A 181 -5.71 -5.26 9.33
C LEU A 181 -4.81 -5.94 8.29
N LYS A 182 -3.59 -6.35 8.68
CA LYS A 182 -2.70 -7.14 7.82
C LYS A 182 -3.42 -8.40 7.31
N ALA A 183 -4.02 -9.19 8.19
CA ALA A 183 -4.70 -10.42 7.82
C ALA A 183 -5.88 -10.18 6.86
N ALA A 184 -6.67 -9.12 7.10
CA ALA A 184 -7.78 -8.71 6.23
C ALA A 184 -7.28 -8.31 4.84
N MET A 185 -6.18 -7.54 4.77
CA MET A 185 -5.57 -7.15 3.51
C MET A 185 -5.00 -8.37 2.77
N THR A 186 -4.22 -9.23 3.44
CA THR A 186 -3.67 -10.48 2.87
C THR A 186 -4.74 -11.39 2.28
N SER A 187 -5.92 -11.43 2.89
CA SER A 187 -7.04 -12.24 2.41
C SER A 187 -7.82 -11.60 1.25
N SER A 188 -7.59 -10.31 0.99
CA SER A 188 -8.28 -9.58 -0.08
C SER A 188 -7.60 -9.81 -1.42
N ILE A 189 -8.42 -10.04 -2.46
CA ILE A 189 -7.97 -10.28 -3.85
C ILE A 189 -7.03 -9.18 -4.37
N HIS A 190 -7.12 -7.96 -3.83
CA HIS A 190 -6.32 -6.81 -4.24
C HIS A 190 -4.81 -7.04 -4.14
N LEU A 191 -4.32 -7.86 -3.20
CA LEU A 191 -2.88 -8.10 -3.05
C LEU A 191 -2.31 -9.21 -3.93
N THR A 192 -3.15 -10.14 -4.39
CA THR A 192 -2.75 -11.12 -5.42
C THR A 192 -2.41 -10.47 -6.77
N ARG A 193 -2.55 -9.14 -6.87
CA ARG A 193 -2.30 -8.32 -8.06
C ARG A 193 -1.10 -7.37 -7.90
N MET A 194 -0.31 -7.44 -6.82
CA MET A 194 0.87 -6.58 -6.61
C MET A 194 2.10 -6.96 -7.46
N GLU A 195 1.89 -7.79 -8.49
CA GLU A 195 2.92 -8.13 -9.45
C GLU A 195 2.84 -7.19 -10.65
N GLY A 196 4.00 -6.68 -11.05
CA GLY A 196 4.14 -5.98 -12.31
C GLY A 196 3.58 -4.57 -12.32
N TRP A 197 3.44 -3.92 -11.16
CA TRP A 197 2.94 -2.56 -11.07
C TRP A 197 3.91 -1.56 -11.66
N GLU A 198 3.41 -0.78 -12.59
CA GLU A 198 4.20 0.19 -13.34
C GLU A 198 4.36 1.48 -12.54
N PHE A 199 5.60 1.95 -12.44
CA PHE A 199 5.96 3.23 -11.87
C PHE A 199 6.63 4.09 -12.95
N THR A 200 6.14 5.32 -13.11
CA THR A 200 6.38 6.12 -14.33
C THR A 200 6.87 7.53 -14.10
N ARG A 201 6.73 8.07 -12.88
CA ARG A 201 7.08 9.45 -12.57
C ARG A 201 7.96 9.53 -11.34
N VAL A 202 8.87 10.49 -11.32
CA VAL A 202 9.65 10.85 -10.14
C VAL A 202 9.14 12.20 -9.69
N GLU A 203 8.78 12.36 -8.43
CA GLU A 203 8.20 13.62 -7.94
C GLU A 203 8.97 14.15 -6.74
N LEU A 204 9.11 15.46 -6.67
CA LEU A 204 9.63 16.16 -5.50
C LEU A 204 8.49 16.61 -4.60
N TRP A 205 8.61 16.29 -3.32
CA TRP A 205 7.62 16.59 -2.30
C TRP A 205 8.25 17.33 -1.13
N ARG A 206 7.54 18.34 -0.63
CA ARG A 206 7.80 18.89 0.71
C ARG A 206 7.06 18.02 1.71
N THR A 207 7.81 17.35 2.58
CA THR A 207 7.28 16.39 3.57
C THR A 207 7.44 16.88 5.00
N THR A 208 7.50 18.19 5.19
CA THR A 208 7.54 18.81 6.52
C THR A 208 6.15 18.86 7.14
N GLY A 209 6.06 18.46 8.41
CA GLY A 209 4.80 18.46 9.15
C GLY A 209 4.11 17.10 9.12
N ARG A 210 2.79 17.10 9.26
CA ARG A 210 2.00 15.87 9.15
C ARG A 210 1.79 15.54 7.67
N PHE A 211 1.42 14.31 7.36
CA PHE A 211 1.32 13.89 5.97
C PHE A 211 0.16 14.57 5.22
N GLU A 212 -0.83 15.12 5.92
CA GLU A 212 -1.87 15.96 5.34
C GLU A 212 -1.35 17.35 4.93
N ASP A 213 -0.20 17.76 5.47
CA ASP A 213 0.46 19.03 5.15
C ASP A 213 1.48 18.86 4.00
N TRP A 214 1.68 17.63 3.52
CA TRP A 214 2.64 17.34 2.45
C TRP A 214 2.14 17.82 1.10
N VAL A 215 3.04 18.42 0.32
CA VAL A 215 2.69 19.00 -0.98
C VAL A 215 3.72 18.60 -2.04
N LYS A 216 3.22 18.25 -3.22
CA LYS A 216 4.04 18.10 -4.42
C LYS A 216 4.58 19.47 -4.82
N LEU A 217 5.86 19.53 -5.12
CA LEU A 217 6.53 20.74 -5.61
C LEU A 217 6.85 20.64 -7.10
N ASP A 218 7.23 19.47 -7.60
CA ASP A 218 7.62 19.26 -9.00
C ASP A 218 7.56 17.78 -9.44
N GLU A 219 7.69 17.51 -10.74
CA GLU A 219 7.80 16.17 -11.36
C GLU A 219 8.83 16.09 -12.51
#